data_AF-A0A6G3Q121-F1
#
_entry.id   AF-A0A6G3Q121-F1
#
_cell.length_a   1.000
_cell.length_b   1.000
_cell.length_c   1.000
_cell.angle_alpha   90.00
_cell.angle_beta   90.00
_cell.angle_gamma   90.00
#
_symmetry.space_group_name_H-M   'P 1'
#
loop_
_entity.id
_entity.type
_entity.pdbx_description
1 polymer ?
#
loop_
_entity_poly.entity_id
_entity_poly.type
_entity_poly.pdbx_seq_one_letter_code
_entity_poly.pdbx_strand_id
1 'polypeptide(L)'
;MFDEQQRPERPEPPDHGPLAGFTVGVTAARRADELGTLLQRRGAAVVHAPALRIVQLADDSELLAATKQLIGQAPDIVIATTAIGFRGWIEAADGWGLGEDLLACLGGVELLARGPKVKGSVRAAGLKEEWSPASESMAEVLDRLLEEGVEGRRIAIQLHGEPLPGFVESLRAAGAEVVGVPVYRWMPPEDIGPVDRLLDSTVSRGLDALTFTSAPAAASLLSRAEERGLLPELLAALHHDVLPACVGPVTALPLQAHGVDTVSPERFRLGPLVQLLCQELPSRARALPIAGHRVEIRGHAVIVDGALRPVPPAGMSLMRALSRRPGWVVARAELLRALPGAGRDEHAVETAMARLRTALGAPKLIQTVVKRGYRLALDPAADAKYSDA
;
A
#
# COMPACT_ATOMS: atom_id res chain seq x y z
N MET A 1 -57.73 24.14 -4.28
CA MET A 1 -56.58 25.04 -4.49
C MET A 1 -55.65 24.82 -3.32
N PHE A 2 -54.81 23.78 -3.41
CA PHE A 2 -53.74 23.54 -2.45
C PHE A 2 -52.46 23.36 -3.26
N ASP A 3 -51.48 24.12 -2.82
CA ASP A 3 -50.22 24.47 -3.45
C ASP A 3 -49.29 23.24 -3.49
N GLU A 4 -48.89 22.80 -4.68
CA GLU A 4 -47.83 21.81 -4.88
C GLU A 4 -46.48 22.47 -4.58
N GLN A 5 -46.07 22.42 -3.31
CA GLN A 5 -44.74 22.87 -2.90
C GLN A 5 -43.65 22.00 -3.54
N GLN A 6 -42.77 22.70 -4.25
CA GLN A 6 -41.58 22.23 -4.95
C GLN A 6 -40.76 21.27 -4.09
N ARG A 7 -40.64 20.01 -4.56
CA ARG A 7 -39.58 19.10 -4.13
C ARG A 7 -38.23 19.70 -4.55
N PRO A 8 -37.21 19.74 -3.67
CA PRO A 8 -35.88 20.16 -4.07
C PRO A 8 -35.35 19.19 -5.15
N GLU A 9 -34.98 19.74 -6.30
CA GLU A 9 -34.32 19.01 -7.37
C GLU A 9 -33.09 18.30 -6.81
N ARG A 10 -32.99 16.98 -7.02
CA ARG A 10 -31.76 16.25 -6.74
C ARG A 10 -30.68 16.85 -7.64
N PRO A 11 -29.51 17.25 -7.12
CA PRO A 11 -28.41 17.70 -7.97
C PRO A 11 -28.09 16.59 -8.97
N GLU A 12 -28.00 16.96 -10.25
CA GLU A 12 -27.61 16.03 -11.30
C GLU A 12 -26.29 15.35 -10.90
N PRO A 13 -26.16 14.03 -11.14
CA PRO A 13 -24.94 13.33 -10.81
C PRO A 13 -23.77 13.99 -11.58
N PRO A 14 -22.63 14.23 -10.91
CA PRO A 14 -21.50 14.87 -11.56
C PRO A 14 -21.03 14.02 -12.76
N ASP A 15 -20.59 14.68 -13.84
CA ASP A 15 -20.10 14.06 -15.08
C ASP A 15 -18.71 13.38 -14.91
N HIS A 16 -18.31 13.11 -13.67
CA HIS A 16 -17.01 12.53 -13.34
C HIS A 16 -17.14 11.51 -12.21
N GLY A 17 -16.24 10.52 -12.22
CA GLY A 17 -16.17 9.52 -11.15
C GLY A 17 -15.81 10.14 -9.78
N PRO A 18 -16.10 9.43 -8.68
CA PRO A 18 -15.82 9.93 -7.33
C PRO A 18 -14.33 10.21 -7.08
N LEU A 19 -13.44 9.44 -7.72
CA LEU A 19 -11.99 9.59 -7.61
C LEU A 19 -11.39 10.53 -8.67
N ALA A 20 -12.22 11.19 -9.48
CA ALA A 20 -11.73 12.14 -10.47
C ALA A 20 -10.90 13.25 -9.81
N GLY A 21 -9.73 13.52 -10.38
CA GLY A 21 -8.79 14.52 -9.86
C GLY A 21 -7.84 14.02 -8.77
N PHE A 22 -7.97 12.77 -8.31
CA PHE A 22 -7.05 12.15 -7.35
C PHE A 22 -6.05 11.23 -8.05
N THR A 23 -4.90 11.03 -7.40
CA THR A 23 -3.80 10.16 -7.82
C THR A 23 -3.54 9.11 -6.75
N VAL A 24 -3.64 7.83 -7.12
CA VAL A 24 -3.50 6.70 -6.19
C VAL A 24 -2.30 5.84 -6.59
N GLY A 25 -1.39 5.62 -5.65
CA GLY A 25 -0.29 4.68 -5.80
C GLY A 25 -0.71 3.23 -5.52
N VAL A 26 -0.25 2.30 -6.33
CA VAL A 26 -0.52 0.86 -6.21
C VAL A 26 0.79 0.10 -6.02
N THR A 27 0.99 -0.44 -4.81
CA THR A 27 2.20 -1.20 -4.45
C THR A 27 2.09 -2.70 -4.74
N ALA A 28 0.90 -3.16 -5.13
CA ALA A 28 0.61 -4.57 -5.35
C ALA A 28 1.42 -5.14 -6.53
N ALA A 29 1.94 -6.35 -6.34
CA ALA A 29 2.58 -7.13 -7.40
C ALA A 29 1.57 -8.05 -8.12
N ARG A 30 0.63 -8.65 -7.38
CA ARG A 30 -0.44 -9.49 -7.93
C ARG A 30 -1.74 -8.72 -8.06
N ARG A 31 -2.50 -8.99 -9.12
CA ARG A 31 -3.80 -8.35 -9.39
C ARG A 31 -3.72 -6.82 -9.40
N ALA A 32 -2.53 -6.28 -9.69
CA ALA A 32 -2.29 -4.85 -9.75
C ALA A 32 -3.09 -4.21 -10.89
N ASP A 33 -3.15 -4.87 -12.05
CA ASP A 33 -3.96 -4.43 -13.19
C ASP A 33 -5.45 -4.37 -12.86
N GLU A 34 -5.95 -5.34 -12.09
CA GLU A 34 -7.34 -5.35 -11.65
C GLU A 34 -7.61 -4.17 -10.71
N LEU A 35 -6.75 -3.97 -9.69
CA LEU A 35 -6.88 -2.84 -8.78
C LEU A 35 -6.77 -1.49 -9.51
N GLY A 36 -5.78 -1.36 -10.40
CA GLY A 36 -5.59 -0.18 -11.23
C GLY A 36 -6.81 0.12 -12.11
N THR A 37 -7.36 -0.92 -12.77
CA THR A 37 -8.58 -0.79 -13.58
C THR A 37 -9.79 -0.36 -12.74
N LEU A 38 -9.96 -0.94 -11.54
CA LEU A 38 -11.06 -0.56 -10.64
C LEU A 38 -10.95 0.90 -10.20
N LEU A 39 -9.74 1.39 -9.90
CA LEU A 39 -9.47 2.79 -9.54
C LEU A 39 -9.69 3.74 -10.72
N GLN A 40 -9.17 3.41 -11.90
CA GLN A 40 -9.33 4.19 -13.12
C GLN A 40 -10.79 4.33 -13.55
N ARG A 41 -11.59 3.24 -13.43
CA ARG A 41 -13.04 3.29 -13.68
C ARG A 41 -13.79 4.23 -12.75
N ARG A 42 -13.21 4.56 -11.59
CA ARG A 42 -13.74 5.55 -10.63
C ARG A 42 -13.17 6.95 -10.84
N GLY A 43 -12.29 7.15 -11.83
CA GLY A 43 -11.73 8.44 -12.23
C GLY A 43 -10.33 8.74 -11.68
N ALA A 44 -9.71 7.83 -10.93
CA ALA A 44 -8.38 8.08 -10.37
C ALA A 44 -7.28 8.00 -11.46
N ALA A 45 -6.28 8.86 -11.34
CA ALA A 45 -4.97 8.59 -11.93
C ALA A 45 -4.26 7.52 -11.08
N VAL A 46 -3.61 6.55 -11.72
CA VAL A 46 -2.95 5.43 -11.01
C VAL A 46 -1.47 5.43 -11.29
N VAL A 47 -0.66 5.35 -10.23
CA VAL A 47 0.79 5.13 -10.31
C VAL A 47 1.09 3.73 -9.82
N HIS A 48 1.42 2.83 -10.74
CA HIS A 48 1.78 1.45 -10.39
C HIS A 48 3.28 1.34 -10.10
N ALA A 49 3.61 0.77 -8.94
CA ALA A 49 4.98 0.57 -8.48
C ALA A 49 5.02 -0.68 -7.59
N PRO A 50 5.19 -1.88 -8.16
CA PRO A 50 5.18 -3.12 -7.39
C PRO A 50 6.35 -3.11 -6.40
N ALA A 51 6.05 -3.09 -5.10
CA ALA A 51 7.05 -2.95 -4.05
C ALA A 51 7.87 -4.23 -3.80
N LEU A 52 7.45 -5.34 -4.41
CA LEU A 52 8.10 -6.64 -4.32
C LEU A 52 7.76 -7.47 -5.55
N ARG A 53 8.47 -8.57 -5.74
CA ARG A 53 8.08 -9.67 -6.62
C ARG A 53 8.01 -10.97 -5.83
N ILE A 54 7.09 -11.83 -6.20
CA ILE A 54 6.98 -13.18 -5.63
C ILE A 54 7.94 -14.08 -6.41
N VAL A 55 8.83 -14.74 -5.70
CA VAL A 55 9.75 -15.71 -6.29
C VAL A 55 8.97 -16.99 -6.57
N GLN A 56 9.03 -17.48 -7.81
CA GLN A 56 8.51 -18.81 -8.12
C GLN A 56 9.45 -19.84 -7.50
N LEU A 57 8.90 -20.86 -6.84
CA LEU A 57 9.71 -21.85 -6.11
C LEU A 57 10.71 -22.57 -7.00
N ALA A 58 10.35 -22.83 -8.26
CA ALA A 58 11.22 -23.45 -9.26
C ALA A 58 12.49 -22.61 -9.57
N ASP A 59 12.45 -21.30 -9.36
CA ASP A 59 13.56 -20.38 -9.61
C ASP A 59 14.24 -19.93 -8.31
N ASP A 60 13.88 -20.52 -7.17
CA ASP A 60 14.36 -20.07 -5.87
C ASP A 60 15.68 -20.74 -5.47
N SER A 61 16.79 -20.01 -5.65
CA SER A 61 18.13 -20.45 -5.29
C SER A 61 18.31 -20.77 -3.80
N GLU A 62 17.58 -20.10 -2.90
CA GLU A 62 17.65 -20.38 -1.46
C GLU A 62 16.94 -21.69 -1.12
N LEU A 63 15.78 -21.94 -1.72
CA LEU A 63 15.08 -23.21 -1.58
C LEU A 63 15.93 -24.36 -2.15
N LEU A 64 16.58 -24.16 -3.30
CA LEU A 64 17.51 -25.12 -3.87
C LEU A 64 18.70 -25.39 -2.94
N ALA A 65 19.30 -24.33 -2.37
CA ALA A 65 20.41 -24.46 -1.44
C ALA A 65 20.00 -25.22 -0.16
N ALA A 66 18.87 -24.87 0.45
CA ALA A 66 18.32 -25.57 1.61
C ALA A 66 18.02 -27.04 1.27
N THR A 67 17.42 -27.31 0.10
CA THR A 67 17.15 -28.67 -0.38
C THR A 67 18.43 -29.50 -0.49
N LYS A 68 19.47 -28.96 -1.13
CA LYS A 68 20.78 -29.61 -1.23
C LYS A 68 21.43 -29.82 0.13
N GLN A 69 21.29 -28.85 1.05
CA GLN A 69 21.80 -28.97 2.40
C GLN A 69 21.10 -30.09 3.19
N LEU A 70 19.78 -30.25 3.02
CA LEU A 70 19.02 -31.32 3.65
C LEU A 70 19.35 -32.70 3.06
N ILE A 71 19.54 -32.79 1.74
CA ILE A 71 19.97 -34.04 1.09
C ILE A 71 21.40 -34.43 1.52
N GLY A 72 22.31 -33.46 1.58
CA GLY A 72 23.71 -33.70 1.96
C GLY A 72 23.89 -34.03 3.44
N GLN A 73 23.02 -33.52 4.29
CA GLN A 73 22.96 -33.82 5.72
C GLN A 73 21.50 -33.89 6.13
N ALA A 74 20.97 -35.11 6.32
CA ALA A 74 19.58 -35.31 6.70
C ALA A 74 19.26 -34.62 8.03
N PRO A 75 18.10 -33.96 8.18
CA PRO A 75 17.61 -33.49 9.48
C PRO A 75 17.12 -34.67 10.33
N ASP A 76 17.03 -34.48 11.64
CA ASP A 76 16.34 -35.42 12.52
C ASP A 76 14.81 -35.24 12.45
N ILE A 77 14.36 -33.99 12.27
CA ILE A 77 12.95 -33.62 12.22
C ILE A 77 12.67 -32.71 11.02
N VAL A 78 11.54 -32.92 10.34
CA VAL A 78 11.00 -32.00 9.34
C VAL A 78 9.62 -31.54 9.76
N ILE A 79 9.41 -30.22 9.80
CA ILE A 79 8.12 -29.61 10.13
C ILE A 79 7.50 -29.03 8.86
N ALA A 80 6.43 -29.66 8.37
CA ALA A 80 5.61 -29.16 7.27
C ALA A 80 4.47 -28.28 7.82
N THR A 81 4.43 -27.02 7.40
CA THR A 81 3.51 -25.99 7.91
C THR A 81 2.29 -25.78 7.01
N THR A 82 2.46 -25.85 5.68
CA THR A 82 1.36 -25.61 4.74
C THR A 82 1.36 -26.61 3.59
N ALA A 83 0.17 -27.08 3.23
CA ALA A 83 -0.05 -28.03 2.16
C ALA A 83 0.51 -27.53 0.81
N ILE A 84 0.27 -26.26 0.48
CA ILE A 84 0.70 -25.68 -0.79
C ILE A 84 2.22 -25.51 -0.85
N GLY A 85 2.84 -25.03 0.22
CA GLY A 85 4.28 -24.85 0.23
C GLY A 85 5.04 -26.18 0.27
N PHE A 86 4.49 -27.22 0.91
CA PHE A 86 5.11 -28.55 0.92
C PHE A 86 5.07 -29.18 -0.47
N ARG A 87 3.91 -29.16 -1.14
CA ARG A 87 3.81 -29.63 -2.53
C ARG A 87 4.71 -28.85 -3.46
N GLY A 88 4.69 -27.52 -3.36
CA GLY A 88 5.54 -26.66 -4.18
C GLY A 88 7.04 -26.90 -3.96
N TRP A 89 7.45 -27.31 -2.75
CA TRP A 89 8.83 -27.71 -2.49
C TRP A 89 9.20 -29.00 -3.21
N ILE A 90 8.36 -30.04 -3.09
CA ILE A 90 8.58 -31.32 -3.78
C ILE A 90 8.61 -31.10 -5.30
N GLU A 91 7.63 -30.36 -5.85
CA GLU A 91 7.56 -30.03 -7.28
C GLU A 91 8.78 -29.24 -7.77
N ALA A 92 9.30 -28.30 -6.96
CA ALA A 92 10.52 -27.57 -7.29
C ALA A 92 11.75 -28.49 -7.27
N ALA A 93 11.86 -29.38 -6.27
CA ALA A 93 12.94 -30.35 -6.18
C ALA A 93 12.93 -31.34 -7.36
N ASP A 94 11.75 -31.83 -7.77
CA ASP A 94 11.57 -32.62 -9.00
C ASP A 94 12.08 -31.85 -10.23
N GLY A 95 11.69 -30.57 -10.36
CA GLY A 95 12.14 -29.71 -11.46
C GLY A 95 13.66 -29.50 -11.52
N TRP A 96 14.36 -29.60 -10.38
CA TRP A 96 15.82 -29.55 -10.29
C TRP A 96 16.50 -30.92 -10.44
N GLY A 97 15.73 -32.00 -10.60
CA GLY A 97 16.25 -33.37 -10.62
C GLY A 97 16.71 -33.88 -9.25
N LEU A 98 16.25 -33.26 -8.15
CA LEU A 98 16.56 -33.63 -6.77
C LEU A 98 15.39 -34.29 -6.03
N GLY A 99 14.28 -34.53 -6.74
CA GLY A 99 13.03 -35.01 -6.16
C GLY A 99 13.13 -36.36 -5.46
N GLU A 100 13.68 -37.37 -6.15
CA GLU A 100 13.86 -38.71 -5.59
C GLU A 100 14.78 -38.68 -4.36
N ASP A 101 15.90 -37.95 -4.45
CA ASP A 101 16.86 -37.79 -3.34
C ASP A 101 16.22 -37.09 -2.14
N LEU A 102 15.42 -36.05 -2.38
CA LEU A 102 14.69 -35.35 -1.33
C LEU A 102 13.66 -36.27 -0.69
N LEU A 103 12.84 -36.99 -1.47
CA LEU A 103 11.84 -37.91 -0.92
C LEU A 103 12.48 -39.06 -0.14
N ALA A 104 13.60 -39.61 -0.63
CA ALA A 104 14.36 -40.62 0.10
C ALA A 104 14.90 -40.07 1.44
N CYS A 105 15.45 -38.85 1.43
CA CYS A 105 15.87 -38.16 2.64
C CYS A 105 14.69 -37.98 3.61
N LEU A 106 13.57 -37.43 3.14
CA LEU A 106 12.40 -37.15 3.98
C LEU A 106 11.67 -38.42 4.45
N GLY A 107 11.85 -39.55 3.76
CA GLY A 107 11.25 -40.83 4.15
C GLY A 107 11.90 -41.46 5.39
N GLY A 108 13.13 -41.05 5.72
CA GLY A 108 13.89 -41.56 6.87
C GLY A 108 13.86 -40.68 8.12
N VAL A 109 13.14 -39.55 8.10
CA VAL A 109 13.17 -38.52 9.17
C VAL A 109 11.83 -38.42 9.89
N GLU A 110 11.85 -37.90 11.12
CA GLU A 110 10.62 -37.61 11.86
C GLU A 110 9.87 -36.44 11.20
N LEU A 111 8.77 -36.73 10.52
CA LEU A 111 8.00 -35.70 9.80
C LEU A 111 6.77 -35.27 10.61
N LEU A 112 6.75 -34.00 11.00
CA LEU A 112 5.62 -33.36 11.69
C LEU A 112 4.81 -32.52 10.71
N ALA A 113 3.50 -32.71 10.69
CA ALA A 113 2.60 -31.94 9.82
C ALA A 113 1.70 -31.05 10.67
N ARG A 114 1.64 -29.74 10.39
CA ARG A 114 0.84 -28.79 11.18
C ARG A 114 -0.65 -29.14 11.22
N GLY A 115 -1.22 -29.76 10.19
CA GLY A 115 -2.65 -30.08 10.20
C GLY A 115 -3.10 -31.01 9.07
N PRO A 116 -4.40 -31.37 9.02
CA PRO A 116 -4.94 -32.40 8.13
C PRO A 116 -4.65 -32.17 6.64
N LYS A 117 -4.69 -30.92 6.18
CA LYS A 117 -4.36 -30.58 4.79
C LYS A 117 -2.90 -30.82 4.45
N VAL A 118 -2.02 -30.57 5.42
CA VAL A 118 -0.58 -30.80 5.26
C VAL A 118 -0.30 -32.29 5.26
N LYS A 119 -0.90 -33.05 6.19
CA LYS A 119 -0.87 -34.53 6.19
C LYS A 119 -1.26 -35.12 4.84
N GLY A 120 -2.36 -34.63 4.26
CA GLY A 120 -2.79 -35.07 2.93
C GLY A 120 -1.74 -34.82 1.84
N SER A 121 -0.98 -33.74 1.94
CA SER A 121 0.09 -33.41 0.97
C SER A 121 1.36 -34.23 1.18
N VAL A 122 1.73 -34.49 2.44
CA VAL A 122 2.83 -35.39 2.82
C VAL A 122 2.56 -36.80 2.28
N ARG A 123 1.36 -37.33 2.53
CA ARG A 123 0.95 -38.66 2.05
C ARG A 123 0.85 -38.76 0.54
N ALA A 124 0.39 -37.70 -0.12
CA ALA A 124 0.36 -37.65 -1.59
C ALA A 124 1.77 -37.70 -2.21
N ALA A 125 2.79 -37.23 -1.48
CA ALA A 125 4.20 -37.36 -1.86
C ALA A 125 4.82 -38.73 -1.50
N GLY A 126 4.02 -39.70 -1.02
CA GLY A 126 4.50 -41.02 -0.62
C GLY A 126 5.18 -41.07 0.76
N LEU A 127 5.12 -39.98 1.53
CA LEU A 127 5.71 -39.89 2.86
C LEU A 127 4.67 -40.15 3.94
N LYS A 128 5.13 -40.49 5.15
CA LYS A 128 4.29 -40.68 6.32
C LYS A 128 4.64 -39.64 7.37
N GLU A 129 3.66 -38.88 7.83
CA GLU A 129 3.85 -38.06 9.03
C GLU A 129 3.87 -38.92 10.29
N GLU A 130 4.73 -38.59 11.25
CA GLU A 130 4.75 -39.23 12.57
C GLU A 130 3.66 -38.63 13.46
N TRP A 131 3.45 -37.32 13.35
CA TRP A 131 2.47 -36.62 14.18
C TRP A 131 1.95 -35.31 13.57
N SER A 132 0.78 -34.89 14.06
CA SER A 132 0.14 -33.62 13.73
C SER A 132 -0.66 -33.13 14.93
N PRO A 133 -0.56 -31.84 15.30
CA PRO A 133 -1.28 -31.28 16.43
C PRO A 133 -2.79 -31.33 16.20
N ALA A 134 -3.56 -31.58 17.25
CA ALA A 134 -5.02 -31.60 17.15
C ALA A 134 -5.59 -30.18 16.94
N SER A 135 -4.91 -29.16 17.47
CA SER A 135 -5.31 -27.76 17.33
C SER A 135 -4.97 -27.12 15.97
N GLU A 136 -4.19 -27.83 15.14
CA GLU A 136 -3.56 -27.27 13.94
C GLU A 136 -2.61 -26.07 14.19
N SER A 137 -2.18 -25.88 15.43
CA SER A 137 -1.34 -24.75 15.86
C SER A 137 0.14 -25.07 15.79
N MET A 138 0.94 -24.10 15.35
CA MET A 138 2.40 -24.18 15.48
C MET A 138 2.85 -24.07 16.94
N ALA A 139 2.08 -23.43 17.83
CA ALA A 139 2.44 -23.35 19.24
C ALA A 139 2.48 -24.75 19.89
N GLU A 140 1.49 -25.60 19.61
CA GLU A 140 1.45 -26.99 20.10
C GLU A 140 2.62 -27.82 19.56
N VAL A 141 3.06 -27.56 18.33
CA VAL A 141 4.27 -28.19 17.76
C VAL A 141 5.52 -27.74 18.53
N LEU A 142 5.63 -26.44 18.83
CA LEU A 142 6.77 -25.89 19.57
C LEU A 142 6.84 -26.48 20.99
N ASP A 143 5.72 -26.45 21.70
CA ASP A 143 5.63 -26.91 23.09
C ASP A 143 6.05 -28.37 23.20
N ARG A 144 5.52 -29.23 22.32
CA ARG A 144 5.89 -30.65 22.27
C ARG A 144 7.38 -30.85 22.02
N LEU A 145 7.95 -30.13 21.04
CA LEU A 145 9.39 -30.26 20.73
C LEU A 145 10.27 -29.83 21.91
N LEU A 146 9.91 -28.74 22.58
CA LEU A 146 10.65 -28.27 23.75
C LEU A 146 10.51 -29.24 24.94
N GLU A 147 9.34 -29.86 25.13
CA GLU A 147 9.10 -30.88 26.16
C GLU A 147 9.90 -32.18 25.89
N GLU A 148 9.98 -32.63 24.64
CA GLU A 148 10.73 -33.82 24.25
C GLU A 148 12.26 -33.59 24.26
N GLY A 149 12.69 -32.34 24.09
CA GLY A 149 14.10 -31.96 24.04
C GLY A 149 14.67 -31.98 22.62
N VAL A 150 15.36 -30.90 22.26
CA VAL A 150 15.90 -30.69 20.90
C VAL A 150 17.40 -30.38 20.87
N GLU A 151 18.10 -30.49 22.01
CA GLU A 151 19.53 -30.21 22.08
C GLU A 151 20.32 -31.12 21.12
N GLY A 152 21.12 -30.51 20.25
CA GLY A 152 21.91 -31.23 19.24
C GLY A 152 21.09 -31.80 18.07
N ARG A 153 19.76 -31.68 18.07
CA ARG A 153 18.90 -32.12 16.96
C ARG A 153 18.91 -31.11 15.84
N ARG A 154 18.88 -31.61 14.61
CA ARG A 154 18.75 -30.81 13.39
C ARG A 154 17.32 -30.81 12.89
N ILE A 155 16.71 -29.64 12.83
CA ILE A 155 15.29 -29.46 12.52
C ILE A 155 15.15 -28.64 11.24
N ALA A 156 14.52 -29.22 10.22
CA ALA A 156 14.12 -28.52 9.02
C ALA A 156 12.69 -28.00 9.17
N ILE A 157 12.44 -26.74 8.85
CA ILE A 157 11.12 -26.12 8.98
C ILE A 157 10.72 -25.54 7.64
N GLN A 158 9.62 -26.05 7.07
CA GLN A 158 8.96 -25.43 5.93
C GLN A 158 8.39 -24.06 6.36
N LEU A 159 9.03 -22.97 5.94
CA LEU A 159 8.56 -21.62 6.23
C LEU A 159 7.44 -21.24 5.27
N HIS A 160 6.35 -20.71 5.80
CA HIS A 160 5.33 -20.04 5.02
C HIS A 160 5.48 -18.54 5.26
N GLY A 161 5.10 -17.71 4.28
CA GLY A 161 5.44 -16.28 4.20
C GLY A 161 5.04 -15.33 5.33
N GLU A 162 4.65 -15.83 6.49
CA GLU A 162 4.52 -15.04 7.71
C GLU A 162 5.66 -15.46 8.65
N PRO A 163 6.42 -14.52 9.25
CA PRO A 163 7.35 -14.86 10.31
C PRO A 163 6.60 -15.62 11.40
N LEU A 164 7.13 -16.75 11.87
CA LEU A 164 6.68 -17.40 13.09
C LEU A 164 7.51 -16.79 14.23
N PRO A 165 7.10 -15.65 14.81
CA PRO A 165 7.99 -14.86 15.65
C PRO A 165 8.34 -15.68 16.89
N GLY A 166 9.63 -15.89 17.14
CA GLY A 166 10.12 -16.65 18.28
C GLY A 166 10.12 -18.17 18.10
N PHE A 167 9.53 -18.75 17.04
CA PHE A 167 9.50 -20.21 16.89
C PHE A 167 10.89 -20.77 16.60
N VAL A 168 11.56 -20.19 15.61
CA VAL A 168 12.94 -20.60 15.23
C VAL A 168 13.91 -20.22 16.33
N GLU A 169 13.73 -19.05 16.95
CA GLU A 169 14.56 -18.55 18.04
C GLU A 169 14.47 -19.46 19.28
N SER A 170 13.26 -19.90 19.66
CA SER A 170 13.06 -20.80 20.81
C SER A 170 13.71 -22.16 20.60
N LEU A 171 13.59 -22.75 19.41
CA LEU A 171 14.25 -24.03 19.10
C LEU A 171 15.78 -23.91 19.13
N ARG A 172 16.33 -22.82 18.59
CA ARG A 172 17.78 -22.55 18.66
C ARG A 172 18.24 -22.31 20.09
N ALA A 173 17.46 -21.59 20.89
CA ALA A 173 17.76 -21.35 22.31
C ALA A 173 17.76 -22.66 23.13
N ALA A 174 16.97 -23.65 22.72
CA ALA A 174 16.96 -25.00 23.28
C ALA A 174 18.06 -25.93 22.72
N GLY A 175 18.99 -25.41 21.91
CA GLY A 175 20.16 -26.14 21.42
C GLY A 175 19.98 -26.87 20.07
N ALA A 176 18.89 -26.62 19.35
CA ALA A 176 18.67 -27.22 18.02
C ALA A 176 19.42 -26.48 16.91
N GLU A 177 19.92 -27.22 15.91
CA GLU A 177 20.29 -26.67 14.61
C GLU A 177 19.03 -26.52 13.76
N VAL A 178 18.64 -25.29 13.40
CA VAL A 178 17.40 -25.04 12.64
C VAL A 178 17.68 -24.57 11.21
N VAL A 179 17.21 -25.34 10.24
CA VAL A 179 17.26 -25.05 8.80
C VAL A 179 15.89 -24.59 8.32
N GLY A 180 15.79 -23.35 7.88
CA GLY A 180 14.57 -22.82 7.25
C GLY A 180 14.48 -23.25 5.79
N VAL A 181 13.32 -23.77 5.38
CA VAL A 181 13.01 -24.14 3.99
C VAL A 181 12.00 -23.10 3.46
N PRO A 182 12.44 -22.06 2.75
CA PRO A 182 11.58 -20.94 2.35
C PRO A 182 10.73 -21.36 1.15
N VAL A 183 9.43 -21.60 1.37
CA VAL A 183 8.49 -22.00 0.29
C VAL A 183 7.46 -20.93 -0.03
N TYR A 184 7.75 -19.70 0.37
CA TYR A 184 7.07 -18.49 -0.07
C TYR A 184 8.01 -17.31 0.17
N ARG A 185 8.76 -16.92 -0.87
CA ARG A 185 9.73 -15.83 -0.81
C ARG A 185 9.27 -14.66 -1.67
N TRP A 186 9.52 -13.46 -1.16
CA TRP A 186 9.44 -12.23 -1.95
C TRP A 186 10.83 -11.62 -2.02
N MET A 187 11.13 -11.06 -3.17
CA MET A 187 12.35 -10.28 -3.41
C MET A 187 11.97 -8.84 -3.76
N PRO A 188 12.91 -7.90 -3.67
CA PRO A 188 12.75 -6.61 -4.33
C PRO A 188 12.34 -6.78 -5.80
N PRO A 189 11.58 -5.83 -6.38
CA PRO A 189 11.24 -5.86 -7.79
C PRO A 189 12.51 -5.85 -8.64
N GLU A 190 12.45 -6.43 -9.84
CA GLU A 190 13.60 -6.47 -10.77
C GLU A 190 14.01 -5.06 -11.20
N ASP A 191 13.01 -4.21 -11.46
CA ASP A 191 13.19 -2.77 -11.65
C ASP A 191 12.72 -2.03 -10.40
N ILE A 192 13.67 -1.43 -9.68
CA ILE A 192 13.39 -0.62 -8.48
C ILE A 192 12.92 0.81 -8.83
N GLY A 193 13.14 1.26 -10.06
CA GLY A 193 12.84 2.63 -10.50
C GLY A 193 11.39 3.08 -10.28
N PRO A 194 10.36 2.25 -10.54
CA PRO A 194 8.97 2.57 -10.23
C PRO A 194 8.74 2.84 -8.73
N VAL A 195 9.35 2.05 -7.84
CA VAL A 195 9.24 2.24 -6.39
C VAL A 195 9.91 3.54 -5.97
N ASP A 196 11.10 3.84 -6.50
CA ASP A 196 11.80 5.08 -6.20
C ASP A 196 11.00 6.31 -6.65
N ARG A 197 10.39 6.27 -7.84
CA ARG A 197 9.49 7.35 -8.32
C ARG A 197 8.22 7.47 -7.48
N LEU A 198 7.67 6.36 -7.00
CA LEU A 198 6.52 6.36 -6.10
C LEU A 198 6.89 7.01 -4.76
N LEU A 199 8.05 6.69 -4.20
CA LEU A 199 8.59 7.32 -2.98
C LEU A 199 8.76 8.82 -3.18
N ASP A 200 9.43 9.23 -4.26
CA ASP A 200 9.64 10.66 -4.57
C ASP A 200 8.29 11.40 -4.68
N SER A 201 7.32 10.79 -5.37
CA SER A 201 5.97 11.33 -5.52
C SER A 201 5.21 11.40 -4.19
N THR A 202 5.43 10.44 -3.28
CA THR A 202 4.81 10.43 -1.96
C THR A 202 5.40 11.53 -1.08
N VAL A 203 6.73 11.60 -1.00
CA VAL A 203 7.48 12.64 -0.24
C VAL A 203 7.13 14.05 -0.75
N SER A 204 6.98 14.21 -2.06
CA SER A 204 6.58 15.48 -2.67
C SER A 204 5.07 15.76 -2.59
N ARG A 205 4.27 14.90 -1.93
CA ARG A 205 2.81 15.04 -1.79
C ARG A 205 2.09 15.13 -3.14
N GLY A 206 2.59 14.38 -4.12
CA GLY A 206 2.02 14.22 -5.46
C GLY A 206 0.97 13.12 -5.56
N LEU A 207 0.84 12.28 -4.53
CA LEU A 207 -0.18 11.24 -4.40
C LEU A 207 -1.21 11.66 -3.35
N ASP A 208 -2.44 11.18 -3.52
CA ASP A 208 -3.53 11.38 -2.55
C ASP A 208 -3.72 10.14 -1.67
N ALA A 209 -3.38 8.95 -2.18
CA ALA A 209 -3.36 7.70 -1.42
C ALA A 209 -2.26 6.74 -1.90
N LEU A 210 -1.84 5.85 -1.01
CA LEU A 210 -1.08 4.63 -1.31
C LEU A 210 -1.91 3.41 -0.92
N THR A 211 -1.95 2.42 -1.80
CA THR A 211 -2.65 1.16 -1.53
C THR A 211 -1.68 0.01 -1.25
N PHE A 212 -1.98 -0.76 -0.21
CA PHE A 212 -1.23 -1.94 0.20
C PHE A 212 -2.16 -3.15 0.29
N THR A 213 -1.80 -4.23 -0.39
CA THR A 213 -2.58 -5.48 -0.41
C THR A 213 -1.90 -6.62 0.34
N SER A 214 -0.76 -6.36 0.97
CA SER A 214 0.03 -7.35 1.74
C SER A 214 1.03 -6.64 2.64
N ALA A 215 1.25 -7.14 3.85
CA ALA A 215 2.23 -6.60 4.79
C ALA A 215 3.65 -6.51 4.21
N PRO A 216 4.16 -7.52 3.46
CA PRO A 216 5.48 -7.44 2.85
C PRO A 216 5.64 -6.25 1.90
N ALA A 217 4.62 -5.87 1.13
CA ALA A 217 4.70 -4.72 0.23
C ALA A 217 4.83 -3.39 0.99
N ALA A 218 4.14 -3.26 2.14
CA ALA A 218 4.29 -2.12 3.02
C ALA A 218 5.69 -2.07 3.64
N ALA A 219 6.17 -3.22 4.15
CA ALA A 219 7.52 -3.33 4.71
C ALA A 219 8.62 -3.03 3.68
N SER A 220 8.48 -3.54 2.44
CA SER A 220 9.44 -3.28 1.36
C SER A 220 9.49 -1.80 0.98
N LEU A 221 8.36 -1.09 0.93
CA LEU A 221 8.35 0.35 0.66
C LEU A 221 9.05 1.14 1.79
N LEU A 222 8.78 0.80 3.05
CA LEU A 222 9.41 1.43 4.22
C LEU A 222 10.92 1.18 4.25
N SER A 223 11.35 -0.07 4.06
CA SER A 223 12.76 -0.45 3.99
C SER A 223 13.47 0.27 2.83
N ARG A 224 12.84 0.38 1.67
CA ARG A 224 13.41 1.15 0.55
C ARG A 224 13.53 2.64 0.85
N ALA A 225 12.58 3.22 1.58
CA ALA A 225 12.67 4.61 2.02
C ALA A 225 13.82 4.82 3.01
N GLU A 226 14.04 3.87 3.91
CA GLU A 226 15.17 3.88 4.84
C GLU A 226 16.52 3.80 4.11
N GLU A 227 16.67 2.86 3.17
CA GLU A 227 17.87 2.76 2.30
C GLU A 227 18.19 4.07 1.56
N ARG A 228 17.15 4.81 1.16
CA ARG A 228 17.29 6.11 0.48
C ARG A 228 17.43 7.30 1.43
N GLY A 229 17.36 7.09 2.73
CA GLY A 229 17.37 8.16 3.73
C GLY A 229 16.14 9.08 3.66
N LEU A 230 15.01 8.58 3.15
CA LEU A 230 13.75 9.32 2.97
C LEU A 230 12.65 8.87 3.93
N LEU A 231 12.95 7.97 4.87
CA LEU A 231 11.97 7.43 5.80
C LEU A 231 11.26 8.52 6.61
N PRO A 232 11.95 9.51 7.23
CA PRO A 232 11.28 10.57 7.99
C PRO A 232 10.28 11.38 7.13
N GLU A 233 10.67 11.73 5.90
CA GLU A 233 9.84 12.49 4.97
C GLU A 233 8.66 11.67 4.45
N LEU A 234 8.87 10.38 4.21
CA LEU A 234 7.79 9.46 3.85
C LEU A 234 6.76 9.38 4.97
N LEU A 235 7.20 9.12 6.21
CA LEU A 235 6.30 9.04 7.36
C LEU A 235 5.52 10.34 7.55
N ALA A 236 6.19 11.49 7.46
CA ALA A 236 5.54 12.81 7.55
C ALA A 236 4.45 12.99 6.48
N ALA A 237 4.66 12.51 5.25
CA ALA A 237 3.65 12.55 4.20
C ALA A 237 2.48 11.60 4.50
N LEU A 238 2.74 10.39 5.00
CA LEU A 238 1.71 9.39 5.30
C LEU A 238 0.83 9.76 6.51
N HIS A 239 1.35 10.53 7.46
CA HIS A 239 0.56 10.98 8.62
C HIS A 239 -0.51 12.02 8.28
N HIS A 240 -0.33 12.80 7.20
CA HIS A 240 -1.13 14.01 7.00
C HIS A 240 -1.64 14.19 5.57
N ASP A 241 -0.80 13.93 4.58
CA ASP A 241 -1.07 14.32 3.21
C ASP A 241 -1.59 13.12 2.38
N VAL A 242 -0.87 12.00 2.43
CA VAL A 242 -1.12 10.82 1.60
C VAL A 242 -1.79 9.73 2.42
N LEU A 243 -3.01 9.34 2.05
CA LEU A 243 -3.78 8.33 2.78
C LEU A 243 -3.23 6.91 2.56
N PRO A 244 -2.74 6.21 3.60
CA PRO A 244 -2.37 4.81 3.49
C PRO A 244 -3.64 3.94 3.60
N ALA A 245 -3.96 3.20 2.54
CA ALA A 245 -5.13 2.34 2.45
C ALA A 245 -4.70 0.87 2.35
N CYS A 246 -4.97 0.12 3.41
CA CYS A 246 -4.62 -1.29 3.52
C CYS A 246 -5.83 -2.17 3.20
N VAL A 247 -5.62 -3.32 2.57
CA VAL A 247 -6.72 -4.26 2.31
C VAL A 247 -7.30 -4.85 3.60
N GLY A 248 -6.51 -4.90 4.69
CA GLY A 248 -6.93 -5.41 5.99
C GLY A 248 -5.86 -5.24 7.08
N PRO A 249 -6.18 -5.62 8.33
CA PRO A 249 -5.40 -5.26 9.52
C PRO A 249 -3.97 -5.81 9.52
N VAL A 250 -3.76 -7.05 9.07
CA VAL A 250 -2.41 -7.64 8.98
C VAL A 250 -1.52 -6.84 8.03
N THR A 251 -2.08 -6.31 6.94
CA THR A 251 -1.33 -5.49 5.98
C THR A 251 -0.91 -4.14 6.58
N ALA A 252 -1.67 -3.62 7.55
CA ALA A 252 -1.38 -2.35 8.21
C ALA A 252 -0.26 -2.43 9.24
N LEU A 253 0.04 -3.61 9.79
CA LEU A 253 0.99 -3.79 10.90
C LEU A 253 2.36 -3.12 10.65
N PRO A 254 3.01 -3.24 9.48
CA PRO A 254 4.31 -2.59 9.25
C PRO A 254 4.25 -1.05 9.30
N LEU A 255 3.14 -0.46 8.84
CA LEU A 255 2.91 0.99 8.88
C LEU A 255 2.60 1.44 10.32
N GLN A 256 1.74 0.70 11.02
CA GLN A 256 1.37 0.97 12.41
C GLN A 256 2.55 0.85 13.36
N ALA A 257 3.51 -0.03 13.09
CA ALA A 257 4.77 -0.11 13.85
C ALA A 257 5.60 1.19 13.78
N HIS A 258 5.37 2.03 12.76
CA HIS A 258 5.95 3.37 12.61
C HIS A 258 4.98 4.49 13.02
N GLY A 259 3.88 4.16 13.71
CA GLY A 259 2.86 5.11 14.14
C GLY A 259 1.93 5.61 13.04
N VAL A 260 2.00 5.05 11.83
CA VAL A 260 1.18 5.48 10.70
C VAL A 260 -0.21 4.86 10.79
N ASP A 261 -1.22 5.71 10.92
CA ASP A 261 -2.62 5.31 10.81
C ASP A 261 -2.98 4.90 9.39
N THR A 262 -3.86 3.90 9.25
CA THR A 262 -4.29 3.39 7.95
C THR A 262 -5.80 3.19 7.94
N VAL A 263 -6.41 3.27 6.76
CA VAL A 263 -7.80 2.89 6.57
C VAL A 263 -7.88 1.49 5.96
N SER A 264 -8.93 0.73 6.29
CA SER A 264 -9.17 -0.61 5.74
C SER A 264 -10.67 -0.87 5.58
N PRO A 265 -11.10 -1.56 4.52
CA PRO A 265 -12.51 -1.92 4.37
C PRO A 265 -12.89 -3.04 5.35
N GLU A 266 -14.16 -3.14 5.73
CA GLU A 266 -14.66 -4.26 6.55
C GLU A 266 -14.46 -5.62 5.87
N ARG A 267 -14.62 -5.65 4.54
CA ARG A 267 -14.37 -6.82 3.70
C ARG A 267 -13.01 -6.69 3.03
N PHE A 268 -12.05 -7.53 3.42
CA PHE A 268 -10.66 -7.46 2.96
C PHE A 268 -10.46 -7.92 1.51
N ARG A 269 -11.00 -7.15 0.55
CA ARG A 269 -11.01 -7.41 -0.89
C ARG A 269 -10.77 -6.11 -1.68
N LEU A 270 -10.32 -6.23 -2.92
CA LEU A 270 -9.99 -5.07 -3.77
C LEU A 270 -11.20 -4.15 -4.05
N GLY A 271 -12.36 -4.72 -4.39
CA GLY A 271 -13.58 -3.93 -4.65
C GLY A 271 -13.98 -3.03 -3.46
N PRO A 272 -14.16 -3.59 -2.26
CA PRO A 272 -14.39 -2.81 -1.03
C PRO A 272 -13.29 -1.78 -0.71
N LEU A 273 -12.02 -2.11 -0.94
CA LEU A 273 -10.91 -1.15 -0.76
C LEU A 273 -11.08 0.07 -1.69
N VAL A 274 -11.45 -0.16 -2.95
CA VAL A 274 -11.73 0.92 -3.91
C VAL A 274 -12.96 1.72 -3.50
N GLN A 275 -14.01 1.07 -2.99
CA GLN A 275 -15.21 1.77 -2.48
C GLN A 275 -14.87 2.66 -1.28
N LEU A 276 -14.03 2.19 -0.36
CA LEU A 276 -13.55 2.97 0.76
C LEU A 276 -12.79 4.22 0.28
N LEU A 277 -11.87 4.07 -0.68
CA LEU A 277 -11.16 5.22 -1.28
C LEU A 277 -12.11 6.22 -1.93
N CYS A 278 -13.19 5.75 -2.57
CA CYS A 278 -14.22 6.63 -3.16
C CYS A 278 -14.96 7.47 -2.11
N GLN A 279 -14.89 7.12 -0.84
CA GLN A 279 -15.48 7.87 0.27
C GLN A 279 -14.43 8.74 0.97
N GLU A 280 -13.27 8.16 1.30
CA GLU A 280 -12.21 8.82 2.05
C GLU A 280 -11.52 9.96 1.28
N LEU A 281 -11.22 9.79 -0.01
CA LEU A 281 -10.48 10.83 -0.73
C LEU A 281 -11.33 12.09 -0.96
N PRO A 282 -12.59 11.99 -1.43
CA PRO A 282 -13.45 13.17 -1.51
C PRO A 282 -13.75 13.82 -0.17
N SER A 283 -13.88 13.08 0.93
CA SER A 283 -14.16 13.66 2.26
C SER A 283 -12.99 14.48 2.81
N ARG A 284 -11.75 14.14 2.42
CA ARG A 284 -10.53 14.88 2.76
C ARG A 284 -10.30 16.11 1.88
N ALA A 285 -10.97 16.22 0.73
CA ALA A 285 -10.78 17.33 -0.18
C ALA A 285 -11.41 18.62 0.38
N ARG A 286 -10.66 19.72 0.28
CA ARG A 286 -11.09 21.00 0.82
C ARG A 286 -12.02 21.71 -0.16
N ALA A 287 -13.28 21.88 0.24
CA ALA A 287 -14.25 22.72 -0.46
C ALA A 287 -14.23 24.17 0.10
N LEU A 288 -14.15 25.15 -0.77
CA LEU A 288 -14.08 26.58 -0.45
C LEU A 288 -15.12 27.37 -1.26
N PRO A 289 -15.88 28.29 -0.63
CA PRO A 289 -16.68 29.28 -1.35
C PRO A 289 -15.77 30.41 -1.83
N ILE A 290 -15.61 30.56 -3.14
CA ILE A 290 -14.70 31.53 -3.76
C ILE A 290 -15.42 32.26 -4.88
N ALA A 291 -15.60 33.57 -4.74
CA ALA A 291 -16.24 34.45 -5.71
C ALA A 291 -17.61 33.95 -6.21
N GLY A 292 -18.42 33.39 -5.31
CA GLY A 292 -19.74 32.82 -5.61
C GLY A 292 -19.72 31.38 -6.13
N HIS A 293 -18.55 30.75 -6.21
CA HIS A 293 -18.39 29.38 -6.70
C HIS A 293 -18.02 28.42 -5.56
N ARG A 294 -18.49 27.18 -5.64
CA ARG A 294 -18.02 26.10 -4.77
C ARG A 294 -16.81 25.43 -5.43
N VAL A 295 -15.64 25.62 -4.83
CA VAL A 295 -14.36 25.14 -5.37
C VAL A 295 -13.79 24.03 -4.48
N GLU A 296 -13.62 22.84 -5.03
CA GLU A 296 -12.98 21.72 -4.34
C GLU A 296 -11.60 21.43 -4.94
N ILE A 297 -10.57 21.51 -4.11
CA ILE A 297 -9.18 21.28 -4.54
C ILE A 297 -8.86 19.80 -4.33
N ARG A 298 -8.57 19.10 -5.44
CA ARG A 298 -8.17 17.68 -5.44
C ARG A 298 -6.73 17.54 -5.92
N GLY A 299 -6.18 16.33 -5.85
CA GLY A 299 -4.81 15.98 -6.24
C GLY A 299 -4.26 16.78 -7.42
N HIS A 300 -4.68 16.49 -8.64
CA HIS A 300 -4.19 17.13 -9.87
C HIS A 300 -5.27 17.96 -10.61
N ALA A 301 -6.41 18.18 -9.98
CA ALA A 301 -7.53 18.90 -10.59
C ALA A 301 -8.29 19.72 -9.53
N VAL A 302 -9.14 20.63 -10.01
CA VAL A 302 -10.04 21.42 -9.18
C VAL A 302 -11.46 21.20 -9.69
N ILE A 303 -12.42 20.96 -8.80
CA ILE A 303 -13.84 20.99 -9.16
C ILE A 303 -14.35 22.40 -8.92
N VAL A 304 -15.00 23.00 -9.91
CA VAL A 304 -15.66 24.30 -9.82
C VAL A 304 -17.14 24.09 -10.16
N ASP A 305 -18.02 24.27 -9.16
CA ASP A 305 -19.47 24.04 -9.27
C ASP A 305 -19.83 22.68 -9.87
N GLY A 306 -19.14 21.62 -9.43
CA GLY A 306 -19.35 20.25 -9.91
C GLY A 306 -18.64 19.91 -11.23
N ALA A 307 -18.07 20.88 -11.94
CA ALA A 307 -17.29 20.63 -13.15
C ALA A 307 -15.82 20.36 -12.84
N LEU A 308 -15.29 19.21 -13.26
CA LEU A 308 -13.87 18.87 -13.13
C LEU A 308 -13.01 19.74 -14.07
N ARG A 309 -12.04 20.45 -13.50
CA ARG A 309 -11.05 21.27 -14.21
C ARG A 309 -9.66 20.68 -14.02
N PRO A 310 -9.08 20.00 -15.02
CA PRO A 310 -7.68 19.56 -14.96
C PRO A 310 -6.74 20.77 -14.85
N VAL A 311 -5.79 20.73 -13.93
CA VAL A 311 -4.86 21.85 -13.69
C VAL A 311 -3.42 21.37 -13.83
N PRO A 312 -2.55 22.05 -14.60
CA PRO A 312 -1.14 21.68 -14.71
C PRO A 312 -0.41 21.72 -13.36
N PRO A 313 0.68 20.96 -13.17
CA PRO A 313 1.40 20.86 -11.89
C PRO A 313 1.77 22.21 -11.26
N ALA A 314 2.30 23.14 -12.06
CA ALA A 314 2.62 24.50 -11.61
C ALA A 314 1.38 25.24 -11.09
N GLY A 315 0.23 25.10 -11.77
CA GLY A 315 -1.03 25.68 -11.34
C GLY A 315 -1.53 25.06 -10.04
N MET A 316 -1.40 23.74 -9.86
CA MET A 316 -1.77 23.07 -8.62
C MET A 316 -0.89 23.48 -7.44
N SER A 317 0.42 23.67 -7.65
CA SER A 317 1.30 24.24 -6.62
C SER A 317 0.84 25.62 -6.17
N LEU A 318 0.48 26.50 -7.11
CA LEU A 318 -0.06 27.83 -6.79
C LEU A 318 -1.40 27.72 -6.07
N MET A 319 -2.31 26.84 -6.53
CA MET A 319 -3.62 26.64 -5.92
C MET A 319 -3.50 26.19 -4.46
N ARG A 320 -2.60 25.22 -4.18
CA ARG A 320 -2.30 24.76 -2.82
C ARG A 320 -1.68 25.86 -1.96
N ALA A 321 -0.73 26.63 -2.50
CA ALA A 321 -0.12 27.74 -1.76
C ALA A 321 -1.16 28.80 -1.36
N LEU A 322 -2.04 29.18 -2.29
CA LEU A 322 -3.12 30.15 -2.03
C LEU A 322 -4.20 29.59 -1.09
N SER A 323 -4.44 28.27 -1.10
CA SER A 323 -5.48 27.65 -0.27
C SER A 323 -5.03 27.36 1.16
N ARG A 324 -3.73 27.38 1.49
CA ARG A 324 -3.25 27.25 2.88
C ARG A 324 -3.94 28.25 3.81
N ARG A 325 -4.03 29.52 3.39
CA ARG A 325 -4.74 30.61 4.08
C ARG A 325 -5.68 31.31 3.10
N PRO A 326 -6.87 30.76 2.83
CA PRO A 326 -7.77 31.33 1.83
C PRO A 326 -8.12 32.79 2.16
N GLY A 327 -8.20 33.65 1.13
CA GLY A 327 -8.46 35.09 1.31
C GLY A 327 -7.22 35.93 1.66
N TRP A 328 -6.12 35.32 2.10
CA TRP A 328 -4.86 36.04 2.37
C TRP A 328 -4.07 36.30 1.10
N VAL A 329 -3.35 37.43 1.08
CA VAL A 329 -2.44 37.76 -0.02
C VAL A 329 -1.13 37.01 0.16
N VAL A 330 -0.80 36.16 -0.79
CA VAL A 330 0.47 35.45 -0.89
C VAL A 330 1.40 36.21 -1.84
N ALA A 331 2.61 36.50 -1.38
CA ALA A 331 3.59 37.27 -2.14
C ALA A 331 4.14 36.48 -3.34
N ARG A 332 4.54 37.19 -4.41
CA ARG A 332 5.12 36.57 -5.61
C ARG A 332 6.34 35.70 -5.29
N ALA A 333 7.24 36.20 -4.43
CA ALA A 333 8.42 35.45 -4.00
C ALA A 333 8.09 34.16 -3.23
N GLU A 334 6.97 34.11 -2.52
CA GLU A 334 6.52 32.88 -1.85
C GLU A 334 5.90 31.90 -2.85
N LEU A 335 5.10 32.39 -3.80
CA LEU A 335 4.55 31.57 -4.88
C LEU A 335 5.64 31.00 -5.79
N LEU A 336 6.69 31.78 -6.08
CA LEU A 336 7.84 31.34 -6.87
C LEU A 336 8.54 30.16 -6.19
N ARG A 337 8.74 30.21 -4.86
CA ARG A 337 9.31 29.10 -4.08
C ARG A 337 8.45 27.83 -4.09
N ALA A 338 7.14 27.95 -4.36
CA ALA A 338 6.23 26.83 -4.42
C ALA A 338 6.13 26.18 -5.82
N LEU A 339 6.61 26.85 -6.87
CA LEU A 339 6.55 26.31 -8.23
C LEU A 339 7.51 25.12 -8.40
N PRO A 340 7.09 24.07 -9.13
CA PRO A 340 7.98 22.97 -9.49
C PRO A 340 8.98 23.43 -10.57
N GLY A 341 10.27 23.14 -10.35
CA GLY A 341 11.37 23.50 -11.26
C GLY A 341 12.07 24.83 -10.94
N ALA A 342 13.26 25.03 -11.51
CA ALA A 342 14.14 26.16 -11.21
C ALA A 342 13.78 27.46 -11.98
N GLY A 343 12.50 27.86 -11.98
CA GLY A 343 12.11 29.19 -12.47
C GLY A 343 12.76 30.25 -11.59
N ARG A 344 13.53 31.17 -12.18
CA ARG A 344 14.37 32.13 -11.42
C ARG A 344 13.76 33.52 -11.25
N ASP A 345 12.63 33.80 -11.87
CA ASP A 345 12.03 35.14 -11.86
C ASP A 345 10.51 35.15 -11.63
N GLU A 346 9.98 36.33 -11.32
CA GLU A 346 8.55 36.52 -11.05
C GLU A 346 7.66 36.26 -12.28
N HIS A 347 8.23 36.30 -13.50
CA HIS A 347 7.48 36.07 -14.74
C HIS A 347 6.98 34.62 -14.84
N ALA A 348 7.71 33.66 -14.23
CA ALA A 348 7.25 32.28 -14.08
C ALA A 348 5.94 32.18 -13.30
N VAL A 349 5.79 32.97 -12.22
CA VAL A 349 4.55 33.01 -11.41
C VAL A 349 3.40 33.58 -12.22
N GLU A 350 3.63 34.65 -12.98
CA GLU A 350 2.59 35.29 -13.80
C GLU A 350 2.08 34.35 -14.89
N THR A 351 3.00 33.66 -15.57
CA THR A 351 2.67 32.68 -16.62
C THR A 351 1.90 31.49 -16.04
N ALA A 352 2.36 30.93 -14.91
CA ALA A 352 1.67 29.84 -14.24
C ALA A 352 0.28 30.27 -13.72
N MET A 353 0.14 31.50 -13.23
CA MET A 353 -1.13 32.06 -12.76
C MET A 353 -2.12 32.27 -13.91
N ALA A 354 -1.66 32.75 -15.06
CA ALA A 354 -2.50 32.91 -16.25
C ALA A 354 -3.05 31.54 -16.73
N ARG A 355 -2.19 30.52 -16.75
CA ARG A 355 -2.59 29.14 -17.08
C ARG A 355 -3.56 28.57 -16.06
N LEU A 356 -3.33 28.80 -14.77
CA LEU A 356 -4.24 28.38 -13.70
C LEU A 356 -5.64 29.01 -13.87
N ARG A 357 -5.73 30.32 -14.04
CA ARG A 357 -7.02 31.00 -14.27
C ARG A 357 -7.76 30.48 -15.49
N THR A 358 -7.02 30.20 -16.57
CA THR A 358 -7.58 29.63 -17.81
C THR A 358 -8.14 28.23 -17.54
N ALA A 359 -7.36 27.37 -16.87
CA ALA A 359 -7.78 26.01 -16.53
C ALA A 359 -9.03 25.97 -15.64
N LEU A 360 -9.13 26.88 -14.66
CA LEU A 360 -10.29 26.96 -13.77
C LEU A 360 -11.58 27.41 -14.46
N GLY A 361 -11.51 28.08 -15.61
CA GLY A 361 -12.67 28.61 -16.32
C GLY A 361 -13.38 29.80 -15.64
N ALA A 362 -12.96 30.18 -14.44
CA ALA A 362 -13.48 31.31 -13.68
C ALA A 362 -12.33 32.20 -13.16
N PRO A 363 -11.85 33.19 -13.94
CA PRO A 363 -10.68 34.00 -13.59
C PRO A 363 -10.82 34.79 -12.28
N LYS A 364 -12.06 35.12 -11.88
CA LYS A 364 -12.38 35.87 -10.65
C LYS A 364 -12.09 35.10 -9.36
N LEU A 365 -11.92 33.77 -9.43
CA LEU A 365 -11.55 32.94 -8.28
C LEU A 365 -10.22 33.38 -7.65
N ILE A 366 -9.30 33.93 -8.45
CA ILE A 366 -8.00 34.39 -8.01
C ILE A 366 -7.88 35.89 -8.29
N GLN A 367 -7.72 36.68 -7.23
CA GLN A 367 -7.52 38.12 -7.33
C GLN A 367 -6.03 38.47 -7.34
N THR A 368 -5.66 39.41 -8.20
CA THR A 368 -4.34 40.05 -8.16
C THR A 368 -4.43 41.26 -7.25
N VAL A 369 -3.56 41.31 -6.24
CA VAL A 369 -3.38 42.47 -5.38
C VAL A 369 -2.15 43.22 -5.87
N VAL A 370 -2.39 44.37 -6.48
CA VAL A 370 -1.36 45.19 -7.14
C VAL A 370 -0.16 45.39 -6.22
N LYS A 371 1.05 45.13 -6.75
CA LYS A 371 2.35 45.19 -6.05
C LYS A 371 2.52 44.27 -4.83
N ARG A 372 1.51 43.49 -4.44
CA ARG A 372 1.57 42.63 -3.23
C ARG A 372 1.55 41.14 -3.53
N GLY A 373 0.80 40.69 -4.52
CA GLY A 373 0.74 39.27 -4.91
C GLY A 373 -0.65 38.82 -5.32
N TYR A 374 -1.05 37.62 -4.89
CA TYR A 374 -2.32 36.99 -5.29
C TYR A 374 -3.05 36.42 -4.09
N ARG A 375 -4.38 36.30 -4.19
CA ARG A 375 -5.22 35.66 -3.17
C ARG A 375 -6.40 34.93 -3.80
N LEU A 376 -6.93 33.92 -3.12
CA LEU A 376 -8.27 33.42 -3.43
C LEU A 376 -9.31 34.46 -3.04
N ALA A 377 -10.30 34.69 -3.90
CA ALA A 377 -11.44 35.57 -3.64
C ALA A 377 -12.46 34.90 -2.70
N LEU A 378 -12.01 34.50 -1.51
CA LEU A 378 -12.85 33.82 -0.54
C LEU A 378 -14.09 34.66 -0.21
N ASP A 379 -15.27 34.05 -0.34
CA ASP A 379 -16.50 34.72 0.05
C ASP A 379 -16.55 34.84 1.58
N PRO A 380 -17.06 35.95 2.13
CA PRO A 380 -17.26 36.06 3.57
C PRO A 380 -18.15 34.90 4.02
N ALA A 381 -17.73 34.17 5.06
CA ALA A 381 -18.56 33.15 5.66
C ALA A 381 -19.88 33.83 6.04
N ALA A 382 -21.01 33.32 5.54
CA ALA A 382 -22.29 33.71 6.10
C ALA A 382 -22.25 33.28 7.57
N ASP A 383 -22.13 34.25 8.49
CA ASP A 383 -22.40 34.02 9.90
C ASP A 383 -23.78 33.33 9.95
N ALA A 384 -23.83 32.10 10.44
CA ALA A 384 -25.07 31.50 10.90
C ALA A 384 -25.55 32.32 12.11
N LYS A 385 -26.17 33.46 11.84
CA LYS A 385 -26.75 34.37 12.82
C LYS A 385 -28.26 34.29 12.69
N TYR A 386 -28.85 33.70 13.73
CA TYR A 386 -30.22 33.88 14.23
C TYR A 386 -31.39 33.45 13.32
N SER A 387 -31.88 32.25 13.61
CA SER A 387 -33.30 31.86 13.57
C SER A 387 -33.42 30.63 14.48
N ASP A 388 -34.21 30.55 15.54
CA ASP A 388 -35.10 31.50 16.22
C ASP A 388 -35.20 31.08 17.69
N ALA A 389 -35.55 32.05 18.53
CA ALA A 389 -35.95 31.91 19.92
C ALA A 389 -37.40 31.41 20.05
#